data_AF-A0A833LE84-F1
#
_entry.id   AF-A0A833LE84-F1
#
_cell.length_a   1.000
_cell.length_b   1.000
_cell.length_c   1.000
_cell.angle_alpha   90.00
_cell.angle_beta   90.00
_cell.angle_gamma   90.00
#
_symmetry.space_group_name_H-M   'P 1'
#
loop_
_entity.id
_entity.type
_entity.pdbx_description
1 polymer ?
#
loop_
_entity_poly.entity_id
_entity_poly.type
_entity_poly.pdbx_seq_one_letter_code
_entity_poly.pdbx_strand_id
1 'polypeptide(L)'
;MADPKPKPKDYDERIYRKGNPPHRIRNALILIALVVVGTYLAVTKSLPFGDDYEVRAVFENAANIRKDSPVRIAGVNVGKVQSVRGVGDAAEVSFTVDE
;
A
#
# COMPACT_ATOMS: atom_id res chain seq x y z
N MET A 1 16.02 67.18 18.40
CA MET A 1 15.73 66.52 17.11
C MET A 1 14.55 65.62 17.37
N ALA A 2 13.35 66.02 16.95
CA ALA A 2 12.14 65.25 17.21
C ALA A 2 11.95 64.23 16.09
N ASP A 3 11.83 62.95 16.45
CA ASP A 3 11.56 61.87 15.49
C ASP A 3 10.24 62.12 14.76
N PRO A 4 10.19 61.98 13.43
CA PRO A 4 8.96 62.18 12.69
C PRO A 4 7.95 61.11 13.09
N LYS A 5 6.76 61.54 13.52
CA LYS A 5 5.69 60.62 13.90
C LYS A 5 5.33 59.73 12.70
N PRO A 6 5.17 58.41 12.89
CA PRO A 6 4.86 57.49 11.80
C PRO A 6 3.53 57.91 11.16
N LYS A 7 3.51 57.96 9.83
CA LYS A 7 2.30 58.32 9.07
C LYS A 7 1.17 57.33 9.37
N PRO A 8 -0.07 57.79 9.55
CA PRO A 8 -1.21 56.90 9.74
C PRO A 8 -1.31 55.99 8.52
N LYS A 9 -1.40 54.68 8.74
CA LYS A 9 -1.55 53.73 7.65
C LYS A 9 -3.00 53.73 7.21
N ASP A 10 -3.21 53.92 5.91
CA ASP A 10 -4.53 53.94 5.25
C ASP A 10 -5.13 52.54 5.04
N TYR A 11 -4.61 51.55 5.77
CA TYR A 11 -5.17 50.21 5.78
C TYR A 11 -5.44 49.81 7.21
N ASP A 12 -6.60 49.19 7.41
CA ASP A 12 -7.01 48.68 8.70
C ASP A 12 -6.15 47.44 9.02
N GLU A 13 -5.18 47.60 9.93
CA GLU A 13 -4.20 46.55 10.28
C GLU A 13 -4.89 45.27 10.82
N ARG A 14 -6.16 45.37 11.25
CA ARG A 14 -7.01 44.25 11.66
C ARG A 14 -7.27 43.24 10.54
N ILE A 15 -7.32 43.69 9.29
CA ILE A 15 -7.56 42.85 8.11
C ILE A 15 -6.30 42.01 7.78
N TYR A 16 -5.12 42.50 8.17
CA TYR A 16 -3.83 41.84 7.92
C TYR A 16 -3.36 40.92 9.04
N ARG A 17 -4.13 40.75 10.12
CA ARG A 17 -3.90 39.69 11.12
C ARG A 17 -4.34 38.35 10.56
N LYS A 18 -3.70 37.90 9.48
CA LYS A 18 -3.89 36.56 8.90
C LYS A 18 -3.21 35.55 9.82
N GLY A 19 -3.86 35.30 10.96
CA GLY A 19 -3.55 34.15 11.80
C GLY A 19 -3.56 32.92 10.93
N ASN A 20 -2.52 32.09 11.07
CA ASN A 20 -2.35 30.86 10.32
C ASN A 20 -3.65 30.05 10.43
N PRO A 21 -4.46 29.93 9.37
CA PRO A 21 -5.79 29.39 9.52
C PRO A 21 -5.67 27.91 9.94
N PRO A 22 -6.53 27.43 10.87
CA PRO A 22 -6.34 26.15 11.57
C PRO A 22 -6.29 24.93 10.62
N HIS A 23 -6.78 25.08 9.38
CA HIS A 23 -6.72 24.03 8.36
C HIS A 23 -5.29 23.69 7.90
N ARG A 24 -4.30 24.59 8.06
CA ARG A 24 -2.93 24.33 7.58
C ARG A 24 -2.22 23.27 8.40
N ILE A 25 -2.36 23.33 9.73
CA ILE A 25 -1.77 22.34 10.63
C ILE A 25 -2.46 20.99 10.40
N ARG A 26 -3.80 20.98 10.28
CA ARG A 26 -4.56 19.77 9.93
C ARG A 26 -4.07 19.16 8.61
N ASN A 27 -3.96 19.96 7.56
CA ASN A 27 -3.53 19.48 6.25
C ASN A 27 -2.07 18.99 6.27
N ALA A 28 -1.19 19.67 7.01
CA ALA A 28 0.20 19.25 7.20
C ALA A 28 0.28 17.91 7.94
N LEU A 29 -0.52 17.71 8.99
CA LEU A 29 -0.58 16.44 9.71
C LEU A 29 -1.12 15.31 8.83
N ILE A 30 -2.15 15.57 8.02
CA ILE A 30 -2.67 14.60 7.05
C ILE A 30 -1.58 14.23 6.03
N LEU A 31 -0.86 15.23 5.49
CA LEU A 31 0.22 14.99 4.54
C LEU A 31 1.32 14.14 5.18
N ILE A 32 1.75 14.47 6.40
CA ILE A 32 2.76 13.70 7.14
C ILE A 32 2.28 12.27 7.36
N ALA A 33 1.03 12.07 7.78
CA ALA A 33 0.46 10.73 7.98
C ALA A 33 0.46 9.92 6.68
N LEU A 34 0.06 10.52 5.55
CA LEU A 34 0.09 9.86 4.24
C LEU A 34 1.52 9.51 3.81
N VAL A 35 2.49 10.38 4.03
CA VAL A 35 3.91 10.12 3.72
C VAL A 35 4.46 8.99 4.60
N VAL A 36 4.14 8.97 5.89
CA VAL A 36 4.56 7.91 6.81
C VAL A 36 3.95 6.57 6.41
N VAL A 37 2.64 6.52 6.15
CA VAL A 37 1.95 5.30 5.71
C VAL A 37 2.48 4.84 4.35
N GLY A 38 2.63 5.75 3.39
CA GLY A 38 3.16 5.43 2.06
C GLY A 38 4.60 4.92 2.10
N THR A 39 5.47 5.55 2.89
CA THR A 39 6.87 5.12 3.05
C THR A 39 6.95 3.78 3.76
N TYR A 40 6.13 3.57 4.81
CA TYR A 40 6.05 2.30 5.51
C TYR A 40 5.66 1.17 4.54
N LEU A 41 4.57 1.33 3.78
CA LEU A 41 4.11 0.35 2.81
C LEU A 41 5.12 0.11 1.66
N ALA A 42 5.83 1.16 1.23
CA ALA A 42 6.87 1.03 0.21
C ALA A 42 8.08 0.22 0.69
N VAL A 43 8.46 0.38 1.96
CA VAL A 43 9.61 -0.34 2.56
C VAL A 43 9.24 -1.78 2.89
N THR A 44 8.06 -2.04 3.45
CA THR A 44 7.66 -3.40 3.83
C THR A 44 7.30 -4.27 2.62
N LYS A 45 7.16 -3.68 1.42
CA LYS A 45 6.56 -4.32 0.22
C LYS A 45 5.23 -5.03 0.50
N SER A 46 4.63 -4.79 1.67
CA SER A 46 3.45 -5.47 2.18
C SER A 46 2.22 -4.72 1.73
N LEU A 47 2.12 -4.48 0.42
CA LEU A 47 0.86 -4.01 -0.14
C LEU A 47 -0.19 -5.09 0.19
N PRO A 48 -1.35 -4.75 0.78
CA PRO A 48 -2.43 -5.72 1.00
C PRO A 48 -3.04 -6.28 -0.30
N PHE A 49 -2.45 -5.90 -1.44
CA PHE A 49 -2.76 -6.31 -2.79
C PHE A 49 -1.47 -6.71 -3.57
N GLY A 50 -0.35 -6.90 -2.87
CA GLY A 50 0.96 -7.20 -3.46
C GLY A 50 1.04 -8.63 -4.01
N ASP A 51 1.82 -8.78 -5.07
CA ASP A 51 1.78 -9.91 -6.00
C ASP A 51 2.18 -11.24 -5.35
N ASP A 52 1.20 -12.03 -4.93
CA ASP A 52 1.39 -13.47 -4.70
C ASP A 52 2.02 -14.07 -5.97
N TYR A 53 3.19 -14.72 -5.87
CA TYR A 53 3.83 -15.32 -7.03
C TYR A 53 3.02 -16.53 -7.51
N GLU A 54 2.26 -16.37 -8.60
CA GLU A 54 1.51 -17.47 -9.21
C GLU A 54 2.44 -18.34 -10.07
N VAL A 55 2.62 -19.60 -9.67
CA VAL A 55 3.36 -20.61 -10.41
C VAL A 55 2.37 -21.60 -11.03
N ARG A 56 2.66 -22.01 -12.27
CA ARG A 56 1.90 -23.03 -12.99
C ARG A 56 2.76 -24.25 -13.22
N ALA A 57 2.22 -25.42 -12.87
CA ALA A 57 2.87 -26.69 -13.09
C ALA A 57 1.90 -27.67 -13.76
N VAL A 58 2.43 -28.51 -14.65
CA VAL A 58 1.66 -29.54 -15.34
C VAL A 58 2.02 -30.90 -14.77
N PHE A 59 1.02 -31.66 -14.35
CA PHE A 59 1.15 -32.99 -13.79
C PHE A 59 0.40 -34.00 -14.65
N GLU A 60 0.89 -35.24 -14.73
CA GLU A 60 0.16 -36.33 -15.42
C GLU A 60 -1.15 -36.69 -14.69
N ASN A 61 -1.18 -36.57 -13.35
CA ASN A 61 -2.38 -36.86 -12.55
C ASN A 61 -2.48 -35.90 -11.35
N ALA A 62 -3.64 -35.26 -11.19
CA ALA A 62 -3.95 -34.33 -10.11
C ALA A 62 -5.20 -34.72 -9.30
N ALA A 63 -5.60 -36.00 -9.27
CA ALA A 63 -6.86 -36.45 -8.66
C ALA A 63 -7.04 -36.08 -7.16
N ASN A 64 -5.92 -35.89 -6.45
CA ASN A 64 -5.92 -35.50 -5.04
C ASN A 64 -5.60 -34.01 -4.80
N ILE A 65 -5.32 -33.24 -5.84
CA ILE A 65 -5.05 -31.81 -5.74
C ILE A 65 -6.37 -31.06 -5.90
N ARG A 66 -6.67 -30.18 -4.94
CA ARG A 66 -7.91 -29.40 -4.91
C ARG A 66 -7.56 -27.93 -4.72
N LYS A 67 -8.50 -27.06 -5.05
CA LYS A 67 -8.42 -25.65 -4.62
C LYS A 67 -8.22 -25.58 -3.10
N ASP A 68 -7.39 -24.63 -2.66
CA ASP A 68 -6.99 -24.41 -1.27
C ASP A 68 -6.14 -25.54 -0.65
N SER A 69 -5.64 -26.48 -1.46
CA SER A 69 -4.64 -27.45 -0.99
C SER A 69 -3.34 -26.72 -0.64
N PRO A 70 -2.68 -27.07 0.49
CA PRO A 70 -1.43 -26.44 0.91
C PRO A 70 -0.26 -26.88 0.02
N VAL A 71 0.55 -25.92 -0.41
CA VAL A 71 1.80 -26.15 -1.13
C VAL A 71 2.95 -26.21 -0.14
N ARG A 72 3.75 -27.27 -0.20
CA ARG A 72 4.85 -27.49 0.74
C ARG A 72 6.18 -27.71 0.05
N ILE A 73 7.22 -27.05 0.55
CA ILE A 73 8.62 -27.29 0.18
C ILE A 73 9.32 -27.87 1.41
N ALA A 74 9.85 -29.09 1.28
CA ALA A 74 10.49 -29.81 2.38
C ALA A 74 9.64 -29.89 3.68
N GLY A 75 8.31 -29.90 3.55
CA GLY A 75 7.37 -29.94 4.68
C GLY A 75 6.92 -28.59 5.23
N VAL A 76 7.53 -27.48 4.80
CA VAL A 76 7.12 -26.11 5.18
C VAL A 76 5.99 -25.65 4.29
N ASN A 77 4.92 -25.10 4.86
CA ASN A 77 3.82 -24.50 4.10
C ASN A 77 4.27 -23.16 3.51
N VAL A 78 4.24 -23.05 2.18
CA VAL A 78 4.72 -21.88 1.44
C VAL A 78 3.63 -21.26 0.56
N GLY A 79 2.40 -21.77 0.61
CA GLY A 79 1.33 -21.20 -0.20
C GLY A 79 0.17 -22.16 -0.46
N LYS A 80 -0.63 -21.86 -1.47
CA LYS A 80 -1.92 -22.53 -1.71
C LYS A 80 -2.25 -22.70 -3.19
N VAL A 81 -2.95 -23.79 -3.50
CA VAL A 81 -3.47 -24.06 -4.84
C VAL A 81 -4.66 -23.16 -5.14
N GLN A 82 -4.58 -22.44 -6.25
CA GLN A 82 -5.61 -21.51 -6.73
C GLN A 82 -6.59 -22.19 -7.69
N SER A 83 -6.08 -23.01 -8.62
CA SER A 83 -6.93 -23.73 -9.56
C SER A 83 -6.27 -25.01 -10.09
N VAL A 84 -7.11 -25.96 -10.51
CA VAL A 84 -6.71 -27.19 -11.20
C VAL A 84 -7.54 -27.29 -12.48
N ARG A 85 -6.88 -27.45 -13.63
CA ARG A 85 -7.53 -27.57 -14.95
C ARG A 85 -7.01 -28.81 -15.67
N GLY A 86 -7.90 -29.55 -16.31
CA GLY A 86 -7.50 -30.60 -17.26
C GLY A 86 -7.03 -29.98 -18.57
N VAL A 87 -5.86 -30.37 -19.05
CA VAL A 87 -5.28 -29.96 -20.33
C VAL A 87 -4.86 -31.24 -21.07
N GLY A 88 -5.74 -31.73 -21.96
CA GLY A 88 -5.56 -33.04 -22.60
C GLY A 88 -5.57 -34.17 -21.58
N ASP A 89 -4.53 -35.01 -21.60
CA ASP A 89 -4.32 -36.11 -20.66
C ASP A 89 -3.60 -35.68 -19.36
N ALA A 90 -3.28 -34.39 -19.22
CA ALA A 90 -2.57 -33.84 -18.07
C ALA A 90 -3.44 -32.85 -17.29
N ALA A 91 -2.96 -32.45 -16.12
CA ALA A 91 -3.58 -31.45 -15.27
C ALA A 91 -2.62 -30.27 -15.05
N GLU A 92 -3.04 -29.07 -15.43
CA GLU A 92 -2.38 -27.81 -15.07
C GLU A 92 -2.88 -27.36 -13.69
N VAL A 93 -1.95 -27.07 -12.80
CA VAL A 93 -2.21 -26.57 -11.44
C VAL A 93 -1.58 -25.19 -11.30
N SER A 94 -2.41 -24.20 -10.98
CA SER A 94 -2.00 -22.86 -10.57
C SER A 94 -1.92 -22.81 -9.05
N PHE A 95 -0.82 -22.32 -8.50
CA PHE A 95 -0.67 -22.09 -7.06
C PHE A 95 0.13 -20.84 -6.77
N THR A 96 -0.13 -20.21 -5.62
CA THR A 96 0.64 -19.06 -5.15
C THR A 96 1.73 -19.51 -4.20
N VAL A 97 2.86 -18.79 -4.22
CA VAL A 97 3.96 -18.93 -3.26
C VAL A 97 4.06 -17.62 -2.48
N ASP A 98 3.97 -17.73 -1.17
CA ASP A 98 4.17 -16.65 -0.22
C ASP A 98 5.70 -16.41 -0.10
N GLU A 99 6.14 -15.14 -0.11
CA GLU A 99 7.56 -14.75 0.05
C GLU A 99 8.07 -14.92 1.49
#